data_AF-A0A4Q1KI21-F1
#
_entry.id   AF-A0A4Q1KI21-F1
#
_cell.length_a   1.000
_cell.length_b   1.000
_cell.length_c   1.000
_cell.angle_alpha   90.00
_cell.angle_beta   90.00
_cell.angle_gamma   90.00
#
_symmetry.space_group_name_H-M   'P 1'
#
loop_
_entity.id
_entity.type
_entity.pdbx_description
1 polymer ?
#
loop_
_entity_poly.entity_id
_entity_poly.type
_entity_poly.pdbx_seq_one_letter_code
_entity_poly.pdbx_strand_id
1 'polypeptide(L)'
;MKRIIFILVFVFFNLGNAQTKEISETELYEKAEKAVEEYYEKCFEADSLKYIQKAYDCYSELVKHFPNSEKRKVYIYSKGLYSQNNEDAKKCFIEVIQINDNNWLYYIRESYMKLTWYAIKEKEFKTAEKYLNIIDKMKKPSFSCGVEFDVYYSRLKNLRKRCEEGLKN
;
A
#
# COMPACT_ATOMS: atom_id res chain seq x y z
N MET A 1 -67.94 11.66 -26.09
CA MET A 1 -67.03 11.27 -27.20
C MET A 1 -66.34 12.51 -27.75
N LYS A 2 -65.03 12.40 -28.09
CA LYS A 2 -64.03 13.43 -28.49
C LYS A 2 -63.22 13.97 -27.30
N ARG A 3 -62.15 13.30 -26.86
CA ARG A 3 -60.76 13.15 -27.38
C ARG A 3 -59.81 14.26 -26.86
N ILE A 4 -58.93 13.79 -25.97
CA ILE A 4 -57.71 14.39 -25.40
C ILE A 4 -56.72 14.78 -26.50
N ILE A 5 -56.04 15.93 -26.36
CA ILE A 5 -54.69 16.13 -26.88
C ILE A 5 -53.87 16.83 -25.78
N PHE A 6 -53.11 16.03 -25.03
CA PHE A 6 -52.03 16.47 -24.16
C PHE A 6 -50.79 16.60 -25.06
N ILE A 7 -50.27 17.80 -25.27
CA ILE A 7 -49.05 18.02 -26.05
C ILE A 7 -47.85 17.72 -25.13
N LEU A 8 -47.27 16.52 -25.31
CA LEU A 8 -45.97 16.15 -24.77
C LEU A 8 -44.89 16.76 -25.66
N VAL A 9 -44.25 17.83 -25.18
CA VAL A 9 -43.03 18.37 -25.79
C VAL A 9 -41.87 17.46 -25.38
N PHE A 10 -41.51 16.54 -26.28
CA PHE A 10 -40.27 15.78 -26.22
C PHE A 10 -39.10 16.73 -26.53
N VAL A 11 -38.43 17.22 -25.50
CA VAL A 11 -37.09 17.81 -25.66
C VAL A 11 -36.11 16.65 -25.76
N PHE A 12 -35.71 16.33 -26.99
CA PHE A 12 -34.57 15.45 -27.28
C PHE A 12 -33.28 16.12 -26.77
N PHE A 13 -32.86 15.79 -25.56
CA PHE A 13 -31.47 15.98 -25.15
C PHE A 13 -30.62 14.93 -25.86
N ASN A 14 -30.02 15.33 -26.98
CA ASN A 14 -28.82 14.69 -27.51
C ASN A 14 -27.67 14.94 -26.52
N LEU A 15 -27.59 14.15 -25.45
CA LEU A 15 -26.32 13.96 -24.75
C LEU A 15 -25.54 12.91 -25.53
N GLY A 16 -24.48 13.35 -26.20
CA GLY A 16 -23.45 12.43 -26.67
C GLY A 16 -22.92 11.66 -25.46
N ASN A 17 -23.16 10.36 -25.43
CA ASN A 17 -22.57 9.44 -24.47
C ASN A 17 -21.06 9.40 -24.70
N ALA A 18 -20.31 10.30 -24.09
CA ALA A 18 -18.98 9.96 -23.63
C ALA A 18 -19.19 8.92 -22.53
N GLN A 19 -19.22 7.63 -22.90
CA GLN A 19 -19.11 6.55 -21.92
C GLN A 19 -17.74 6.72 -21.26
N THR A 20 -17.69 7.43 -20.14
CA THR A 20 -16.56 7.33 -19.21
C THR A 20 -16.51 5.88 -18.80
N LYS A 21 -15.53 5.12 -19.33
CA LYS A 21 -15.29 3.75 -18.90
C LYS A 21 -15.06 3.79 -17.39
N GLU A 22 -16.01 3.27 -16.62
CA GLU A 22 -15.86 3.12 -15.18
C GLU A 22 -14.65 2.22 -14.94
N ILE A 23 -13.61 2.77 -14.31
CA ILE A 23 -12.40 2.02 -14.02
C ILE A 23 -12.73 1.10 -12.84
N SER A 24 -12.61 -0.20 -13.03
CA SER A 24 -12.82 -1.17 -11.95
C SER A 24 -11.61 -1.25 -11.02
N GLU A 25 -11.87 -1.30 -9.71
CA GLU A 25 -10.83 -1.52 -8.69
C GLU A 25 -10.07 -2.82 -8.92
N THR A 26 -10.79 -3.86 -9.34
CA THR A 26 -10.20 -5.17 -9.62
C THR A 26 -9.26 -5.11 -10.82
N GLU A 27 -9.65 -4.40 -11.89
CA GLU A 27 -8.80 -4.25 -13.08
C GLU A 27 -7.51 -3.46 -12.76
N LEU A 28 -7.58 -2.37 -11.99
CA LEU A 28 -6.39 -1.65 -11.55
C LEU A 28 -5.52 -2.50 -10.62
N TYR A 29 -6.14 -3.29 -9.75
CA TYR A 29 -5.41 -4.17 -8.84
C TYR A 29 -4.65 -5.26 -9.60
N GLU A 30 -5.29 -5.94 -10.56
CA GLU A 30 -4.62 -6.91 -11.43
C GLU A 30 -3.49 -6.27 -12.26
N LYS A 31 -3.69 -5.03 -12.74
CA LYS A 31 -2.62 -4.27 -13.42
C LYS A 31 -1.43 -4.01 -12.49
N ALA A 32 -1.69 -3.66 -11.23
CA ALA A 32 -0.64 -3.43 -10.24
C ALA A 32 0.12 -4.72 -9.92
N GLU A 33 -0.57 -5.83 -9.68
CA GLU A 33 0.07 -7.14 -9.42
C GLU A 33 0.93 -7.60 -10.62
N LYS A 34 0.45 -7.43 -11.86
CA LYS A 34 1.25 -7.71 -13.07
C LYS A 34 2.50 -6.84 -13.17
N ALA A 35 2.42 -5.57 -12.76
CA ALA A 35 3.59 -4.70 -12.74
C ALA A 35 4.62 -5.14 -11.69
N VAL A 36 4.16 -5.69 -10.56
CA VAL A 36 5.01 -6.30 -9.53
C VAL A 36 5.67 -7.57 -10.03
N GLU A 37 4.91 -8.46 -10.68
CA GLU A 37 5.43 -9.68 -11.31
C GLU A 37 6.52 -9.34 -12.32
N GLU A 38 6.26 -8.39 -13.22
CA GLU A 38 7.25 -7.94 -14.21
C GLU A 38 8.51 -7.37 -13.55
N TYR A 39 8.35 -6.61 -12.45
CA TYR A 39 9.50 -6.13 -11.68
C TYR A 39 10.33 -7.30 -11.13
N TYR A 40 9.71 -8.33 -10.55
CA TYR A 40 10.46 -9.47 -10.02
C TYR A 40 11.16 -10.28 -11.10
N GLU A 41 10.52 -10.51 -12.24
CA GLU A 41 11.15 -11.20 -13.39
C GLU A 41 12.37 -10.46 -13.91
N LYS A 42 12.34 -9.12 -13.85
CA LYS A 42 13.32 -8.24 -14.50
C LYS A 42 14.18 -7.45 -13.51
N CYS A 43 14.16 -7.78 -12.22
CA CYS A 43 14.85 -7.03 -11.18
C CYS A 43 16.38 -7.03 -11.31
N PHE A 44 16.93 -7.99 -12.06
CA PHE A 44 18.36 -8.08 -12.37
C PHE A 44 18.75 -7.37 -13.66
N GLU A 45 17.79 -6.81 -14.42
CA GLU A 45 18.07 -6.01 -15.61
C GLU A 45 18.70 -4.66 -15.22
N ALA A 46 19.55 -4.13 -16.10
CA ALA A 46 20.26 -2.86 -15.87
C ALA A 46 19.31 -1.66 -15.69
N ASP A 47 18.13 -1.71 -16.30
CA ASP A 47 17.10 -0.66 -16.22
C ASP A 47 15.89 -1.05 -15.34
N SER A 48 16.10 -1.97 -14.38
CA SER A 48 15.06 -2.49 -13.50
C SER A 48 14.26 -1.43 -12.73
N LEU A 49 14.84 -0.23 -12.55
CA LEU A 49 14.18 0.93 -11.95
C LEU A 49 12.92 1.39 -12.71
N LYS A 50 12.80 1.09 -14.01
CA LYS A 50 11.57 1.43 -14.74
C LYS A 50 10.39 0.52 -14.33
N TYR A 51 10.67 -0.73 -13.99
CA TYR A 51 9.62 -1.68 -13.58
C TYR A 51 9.18 -1.44 -12.14
N ILE A 52 10.09 -1.09 -11.23
CA ILE A 52 9.70 -0.66 -9.88
C ILE A 52 8.87 0.63 -9.94
N GLN A 53 9.23 1.58 -10.82
CA GLN A 53 8.43 2.79 -11.04
C GLN A 53 7.03 2.45 -11.58
N LYS A 54 6.92 1.51 -12.52
CA LYS A 54 5.64 1.06 -13.05
C LYS A 54 4.74 0.47 -11.95
N ALA A 55 5.29 -0.33 -11.03
CA ALA A 55 4.55 -0.86 -9.89
C ALA A 55 4.08 0.27 -8.95
N TYR A 56 4.96 1.21 -8.64
CA TYR A 56 4.63 2.42 -7.86
C TYR A 56 3.48 3.22 -8.48
N ASP A 57 3.54 3.45 -9.80
CA ASP A 57 2.52 4.22 -10.51
C ASP A 57 1.16 3.52 -10.46
N CYS A 58 1.12 2.20 -10.64
CA CYS A 58 -0.12 1.43 -10.56
C CYS A 58 -0.76 1.48 -9.15
N TYR A 59 0.04 1.34 -8.08
CA TYR A 59 -0.50 1.50 -6.73
C TYR A 59 -0.88 2.95 -6.41
N SER A 60 -0.18 3.93 -6.99
CA SER A 60 -0.57 5.34 -6.88
C SER A 60 -1.93 5.62 -7.54
N GLU A 61 -2.22 4.99 -8.68
CA GLU A 61 -3.55 5.03 -9.31
C GLU A 61 -4.61 4.41 -8.40
N LEU A 62 -4.36 3.23 -7.80
CA LEU A 62 -5.28 2.59 -6.85
C LEU A 62 -5.62 3.49 -5.66
N VAL A 63 -4.61 4.08 -5.02
CA VAL A 63 -4.81 4.99 -3.87
C VAL A 63 -5.62 6.22 -4.29
N LYS A 64 -5.38 6.76 -5.49
CA LYS A 64 -6.08 7.94 -6.01
C LYS A 64 -7.54 7.65 -6.37
N HIS A 65 -7.80 6.54 -7.04
CA HIS A 65 -9.13 6.20 -7.55
C HIS A 65 -10.03 5.54 -6.50
N PHE A 66 -9.45 4.85 -5.52
CA PHE A 66 -10.19 4.12 -4.50
C PHE A 66 -9.78 4.52 -3.06
N PRO A 67 -9.92 5.81 -2.69
CA PRO A 67 -9.47 6.31 -1.39
C PRO A 67 -10.24 5.73 -0.21
N ASN A 68 -11.41 5.12 -0.43
CA ASN A 68 -12.27 4.50 0.59
C ASN A 68 -12.34 2.98 0.48
N SER A 69 -11.47 2.35 -0.32
CA SER A 69 -11.45 0.90 -0.47
C SER A 69 -11.17 0.19 0.86
N GLU A 70 -11.78 -0.99 1.06
CA GLU A 70 -11.41 -1.87 2.18
C GLU A 70 -9.94 -2.30 2.12
N LYS A 71 -9.33 -2.32 0.92
CA LYS A 71 -7.93 -2.67 0.67
C LYS A 71 -7.00 -1.45 0.71
N ARG A 72 -7.48 -0.27 1.11
CA ARG A 72 -6.69 0.99 1.12
C ARG A 72 -5.30 0.84 1.77
N LYS A 73 -5.21 0.14 2.92
CA LYS A 73 -3.93 -0.13 3.59
C LYS A 73 -2.96 -0.94 2.73
N VAL A 74 -3.47 -1.92 1.99
CA VAL A 74 -2.69 -2.73 1.05
C VAL A 74 -2.10 -1.82 -0.02
N TYR A 75 -2.93 -0.97 -0.62
CA TYR A 75 -2.50 -0.09 -1.73
C TYR A 75 -1.45 0.92 -1.30
N ILE A 76 -1.64 1.55 -0.14
CA ILE A 76 -0.67 2.52 0.38
C ILE A 76 0.62 1.83 0.80
N TYR A 77 0.54 0.68 1.48
CA TYR A 77 1.73 -0.08 1.83
C TYR A 77 2.53 -0.46 0.58
N SER A 78 1.86 -1.01 -0.44
CA SER A 78 2.51 -1.40 -1.69
C SER A 78 3.09 -0.20 -2.44
N LYS A 79 2.36 0.93 -2.51
CA LYS A 79 2.92 2.19 -3.03
C LYS A 79 4.21 2.57 -2.30
N GLY A 80 4.22 2.51 -0.97
CA GLY A 80 5.41 2.79 -0.17
C GLY A 80 6.55 1.81 -0.41
N LEU A 81 6.23 0.52 -0.60
CA LEU A 81 7.21 -0.54 -0.86
C LEU A 81 7.95 -0.35 -2.19
N TYR A 82 7.25 0.11 -3.22
CA TYR A 82 7.81 0.32 -4.56
C TYR A 82 8.29 1.76 -4.81
N SER A 83 8.24 2.63 -3.80
CA SER A 83 8.76 3.99 -3.92
C SER A 83 10.29 4.01 -3.97
N GLN A 84 10.84 4.72 -4.94
CA GLN A 84 12.29 4.97 -5.04
C GLN A 84 12.75 6.13 -4.14
N ASN A 85 11.81 6.86 -3.54
CA ASN A 85 12.09 7.96 -2.65
C ASN A 85 11.81 7.56 -1.20
N ASN A 86 12.84 7.58 -0.35
CA ASN A 86 12.72 7.18 1.05
C ASN A 86 11.71 8.01 1.85
N GLU A 87 11.57 9.32 1.58
CA GLU A 87 10.60 10.17 2.27
C GLU A 87 9.17 9.83 1.88
N ASP A 88 8.93 9.58 0.60
CA ASP A 88 7.61 9.16 0.11
C ASP A 88 7.24 7.76 0.61
N ALA A 89 8.20 6.82 0.62
CA ALA A 89 8.02 5.52 1.24
C ALA A 89 7.62 5.63 2.72
N LYS A 90 8.35 6.44 3.51
CA LYS A 90 8.02 6.72 4.91
C LYS A 90 6.63 7.32 5.07
N LYS A 91 6.25 8.29 4.24
CA LYS A 91 4.91 8.90 4.26
C LYS A 91 3.82 7.85 4.06
N CYS A 92 4.00 6.94 3.11
CA CYS A 92 3.07 5.83 2.89
C CYS A 92 2.94 4.92 4.12
N PHE A 93 4.06 4.50 4.73
CA PHE A 93 4.01 3.64 5.92
C PHE A 93 3.38 4.34 7.14
N ILE A 94 3.64 5.64 7.31
CA ILE A 94 2.98 6.47 8.33
C ILE A 94 1.48 6.54 8.07
N GLU A 95 1.07 6.74 6.81
CA GLU A 95 -0.35 6.79 6.46
C GLU A 95 -1.06 5.46 6.76
N VAL A 96 -0.43 4.31 6.48
CA VAL A 96 -0.99 2.98 6.81
C VAL A 96 -1.30 2.85 8.31
N ILE A 97 -0.39 3.30 9.18
CA ILE A 97 -0.57 3.20 10.65
C ILE A 97 -1.53 4.25 11.21
N GLN A 98 -1.85 5.30 10.45
CA GLN A 98 -2.79 6.36 10.84
C GLN A 98 -4.24 6.04 10.47
N ILE A 99 -4.47 5.10 9.55
CA ILE A 99 -5.83 4.66 9.19
C ILE A 99 -6.46 3.96 10.41
N ASN A 100 -7.48 4.60 10.98
CA ASN A 100 -8.13 4.21 12.23
C ASN A 100 -9.13 3.05 12.03
N ASP A 101 -8.60 1.88 11.70
CA ASP A 101 -9.32 0.61 11.80
C ASP A 101 -8.31 -0.52 12.07
N ASN A 102 -8.77 -1.65 12.57
CA ASN A 102 -7.92 -2.82 12.84
C ASN A 102 -7.89 -3.84 11.68
N ASN A 103 -8.45 -3.51 10.52
CA ASN A 103 -8.32 -4.35 9.34
C ASN A 103 -6.87 -4.33 8.88
N TRP A 104 -6.44 -5.42 8.23
CA TRP A 104 -5.12 -5.52 7.62
C TRP A 104 -3.96 -5.31 8.61
N LEU A 105 -4.08 -5.87 9.84
CA LEU A 105 -3.02 -5.82 10.88
C LEU A 105 -1.64 -6.24 10.38
N TYR A 106 -1.59 -7.13 9.38
CA TYR A 106 -0.35 -7.50 8.69
C TYR A 106 0.38 -6.27 8.13
N TYR A 107 -0.31 -5.43 7.35
CA TYR A 107 0.27 -4.25 6.72
C TYR A 107 0.60 -3.15 7.72
N ILE A 108 -0.18 -3.02 8.81
CA ILE A 108 0.17 -2.12 9.93
C ILE A 108 1.50 -2.56 10.56
N ARG A 109 1.65 -3.86 10.81
CA ARG A 109 2.87 -4.41 11.41
C ARG A 109 4.08 -4.26 10.50
N GLU A 110 3.93 -4.59 9.21
CA GLU A 110 4.99 -4.41 8.22
C GLU A 110 5.38 -2.93 8.06
N SER A 111 4.43 -2.00 8.10
CA SER A 111 4.70 -0.57 8.12
C SER A 111 5.54 -0.16 9.35
N TYR A 112 5.21 -0.65 10.54
CA TYR A 112 6.07 -0.43 11.72
C TYR A 112 7.47 -1.01 11.52
N MET A 113 7.61 -2.23 10.98
CA MET A 113 8.93 -2.82 10.70
C MET A 113 9.75 -1.98 9.72
N LYS A 114 9.12 -1.45 8.66
CA LYS A 114 9.78 -0.55 7.69
C LYS A 114 10.18 0.76 8.35
N LEU A 115 9.30 1.39 9.12
CA LEU A 115 9.60 2.62 9.85
C LEU A 115 10.71 2.42 10.91
N THR A 116 10.75 1.29 11.60
CA THR A 116 11.86 0.91 12.48
C THR A 116 13.17 0.85 11.69
N TRP A 117 13.18 0.21 10.52
CA TRP A 117 14.38 0.13 9.69
C TRP A 117 14.88 1.52 9.26
N TYR A 118 13.97 2.41 8.83
CA TYR A 118 14.32 3.79 8.50
C TYR A 118 14.88 4.55 9.70
N ALA A 119 14.20 4.48 10.85
CA ALA A 119 14.66 5.13 12.08
C ALA A 119 16.05 4.64 12.50
N ILE A 120 16.34 3.34 12.41
CA ILE A 120 17.69 2.80 12.66
C ILE A 120 18.71 3.36 11.68
N LYS A 121 18.38 3.41 10.38
CA LYS A 121 19.26 3.95 9.33
C LYS A 121 19.57 5.44 9.57
N GLU A 122 18.60 6.18 10.08
CA GLU A 122 18.67 7.62 10.39
C GLU A 122 19.22 7.88 11.81
N LYS A 123 19.65 6.84 12.54
CA LYS A 123 20.14 6.90 13.92
C LYS A 123 19.13 7.43 14.94
N GLU A 124 17.84 7.38 14.62
CA GLU A 124 16.73 7.72 15.52
C GLU A 124 16.35 6.52 16.41
N PHE A 125 17.29 6.02 17.21
CA PHE A 125 17.12 4.73 17.91
C PHE A 125 15.98 4.72 18.93
N LYS A 126 15.68 5.84 19.59
CA LYS A 126 14.50 5.95 20.48
C LYS A 126 13.18 5.81 19.72
N THR A 127 13.12 6.37 18.51
CA THR A 127 11.96 6.21 17.61
C THR A 127 11.83 4.76 17.15
N ALA A 128 12.94 4.13 16.77
CA ALA A 128 12.98 2.72 16.39
C ALA A 128 12.50 1.79 17.52
N GLU A 129 12.98 2.01 18.75
CA GLU A 129 12.57 1.27 19.95
C GLU A 129 11.07 1.43 20.23
N LYS A 130 10.53 2.65 20.10
CA LYS A 130 9.08 2.90 20.24
C LYS A 130 8.27 2.06 19.25
N TYR A 131 8.67 1.99 17.98
CA TYR A 131 7.99 1.16 16.98
C TYR A 131 8.08 -0.33 17.30
N LEU A 132 9.25 -0.83 17.73
CA LEU A 132 9.42 -2.23 18.16
C LEU A 132 8.51 -2.58 19.35
N ASN A 133 8.41 -1.69 20.33
CA ASN A 133 7.53 -1.88 21.48
C ASN A 133 6.04 -1.88 21.12
N ILE A 134 5.65 -1.15 20.07
CA ILE A 134 4.29 -1.22 19.53
C ILE A 134 4.06 -2.60 18.90
N ILE A 135 4.98 -3.09 18.08
CA ILE A 135 4.88 -4.42 17.44
C ILE A 135 4.67 -5.52 18.50
N ASP A 136 5.38 -5.46 19.64
CA ASP A 136 5.24 -6.45 20.73
C ASP A 136 3.84 -6.49 21.36
N LYS A 137 3.14 -5.36 21.36
CA LYS A 137 1.79 -5.22 21.92
C LYS A 137 0.71 -5.60 20.91
N MET A 138 1.04 -5.71 19.62
CA MET A 138 0.08 -6.14 18.60
C MET A 138 -0.27 -7.62 18.77
N LYS A 139 -1.48 -8.01 18.36
CA LYS A 139 -1.86 -9.42 18.25
C LYS A 139 -0.79 -10.16 17.43
N LYS A 140 -0.33 -11.32 17.92
CA LYS A 140 0.68 -12.12 17.20
C LYS A 140 0.18 -12.49 15.80
N PRO A 141 1.03 -12.38 14.76
CA PRO A 141 0.67 -12.85 13.42
C PRO A 141 0.38 -14.35 13.41
N SER A 142 -0.59 -14.74 12.60
CA SER A 142 -0.77 -16.13 12.14
C SER A 142 0.04 -16.32 10.86
N PHE A 143 0.73 -17.45 10.73
CA PHE A 143 1.53 -17.80 9.56
C PHE A 143 0.93 -19.02 8.88
N SER A 144 1.06 -19.07 7.55
CA SER A 144 0.60 -20.20 6.75
C SER A 144 1.60 -21.37 6.78
N CYS A 145 2.89 -21.07 6.96
CA CYS A 145 3.97 -22.04 7.00
C CYS A 145 5.12 -21.62 7.92
N GLY A 146 6.00 -22.57 8.27
CA GLY A 146 7.16 -22.32 9.13
C GLY A 146 8.16 -21.32 8.53
N VAL A 147 8.30 -21.27 7.21
CA VAL A 147 9.22 -20.34 6.54
C VAL A 147 8.80 -18.88 6.76
N GLU A 148 7.52 -18.57 6.66
CA GLU A 148 7.01 -17.22 6.95
C GLU A 148 7.28 -16.81 8.40
N PHE A 149 7.06 -17.74 9.34
CA PHE A 149 7.36 -17.55 10.76
C PHE A 149 8.85 -17.21 10.94
N ASP A 150 9.74 -18.05 10.40
CA ASP A 150 11.19 -17.89 10.56
C ASP A 150 11.71 -16.57 9.97
N VAL A 151 11.22 -16.21 8.78
CA VAL A 151 11.59 -14.94 8.11
C VAL A 151 11.13 -13.76 8.94
N TYR A 152 9.89 -13.76 9.44
CA TYR A 152 9.36 -12.68 10.25
C TYR A 152 10.18 -12.49 11.54
N TYR A 153 10.40 -13.56 12.30
CA TYR A 153 11.12 -13.48 13.58
C TYR A 153 12.59 -13.13 13.38
N SER A 154 13.23 -13.62 12.32
CA SER A 154 14.61 -13.25 11.98
C SER A 154 14.74 -11.77 11.65
N ARG A 155 13.81 -11.22 10.86
CA ARG A 155 13.75 -9.78 10.56
C ARG A 155 13.59 -8.95 11.84
N LEU A 156 12.64 -9.33 12.71
CA LEU A 156 12.39 -8.61 13.96
C LEU A 156 13.60 -8.67 14.91
N LYS A 157 14.23 -9.85 15.05
CA LYS A 157 15.45 -10.04 15.85
C LYS A 157 16.59 -9.15 15.35
N ASN A 158 16.78 -9.06 14.04
CA ASN A 158 17.82 -8.22 13.45
C ASN A 158 17.57 -6.72 13.68
N LEU A 159 16.32 -6.26 13.58
CA LEU A 159 15.96 -4.87 13.89
C LEU A 159 16.23 -4.53 15.36
N ARG A 160 15.86 -5.43 16.29
CA ARG A 160 16.13 -5.27 17.72
C ARG A 160 17.62 -5.16 18.01
N LYS A 161 18.41 -6.12 17.51
CA LYS A 161 19.87 -6.12 17.70
C LYS A 161 20.49 -4.80 17.25
N ARG A 162 20.16 -4.33 16.04
CA ARG A 162 20.69 -3.06 15.52
C ARG A 162 20.22 -1.84 16.32
N CYS A 163 18.99 -1.85 16.82
CA CYS A 163 18.47 -0.78 17.67
C CYS A 163 19.20 -0.75 19.02
N GLU A 164 19.38 -1.90 19.66
CA GLU A 164 20.09 -2.04 20.95
C GLU A 164 21.56 -1.65 20.84
N GLU A 165 22.24 -2.05 19.76
CA GLU A 165 23.61 -1.61 19.46
C GLU A 165 23.67 -0.09 19.29
N GLY A 166 22.68 0.49 18.59
CA GLY A 166 22.58 1.94 18.42
C GLY A 166 22.31 2.72 19.71
N LEU A 167 21.51 2.18 20.63
CA LEU A 167 21.19 2.81 21.92
C LEU A 167 22.36 2.80 22.92
N LYS A 168 23.32 1.89 22.75
CA LYS A 168 24.50 1.76 23.61
C LYS A 168 25.66 2.67 23.21
N ASN A 169 25.64 3.21 22.00
CA ASN A 169 26.67 4.10 21.43
C ASN A 169 26.22 5.55 21.48
#